data_AF-A0A401G2H1-F1
#
_entry.id   AF-A0A401G2H1-F1
#
_cell.length_a   1.000
_cell.length_b   1.000
_cell.length_c   1.000
_cell.angle_alpha   90.00
_cell.angle_beta   90.00
_cell.angle_gamma   90.00
#
_symmetry.space_group_name_H-M   'P 1'
#
loop_
_entity.id
_entity.type
_entity.pdbx_description
1 polymer ?
#
loop_
_entity_poly.entity_id
_entity_poly.type
_entity_poly.pdbx_seq_one_letter_code
_entity_poly.pdbx_strand_id
1 'polypeptide(L)'
;MISETIDREAGDSGKGFRLQLIRAIKLMLNTIKQNSNAVFFTAIENLEDVFHQTIDNGEINNYFEEDKNYDVNGNFTIFSPPVINTLVSFFDIYIDQFRTSNNVFLGFYTTRNIGKERKSKLENGSEISLPEKPILDIVKDIENTPEGVLDTVKKILVEEYIAQYKNKSKTGHLDTLKLQTSDKFCDFLSKITWNFGQEDETDLKKTVLKDIENSPLYNQCRFLKGGGVLN
;
A
#
# COMPACT_ATOMS: atom_id res chain seq x y z
N MET A 1 27.01 -5.47 34.29
CA MET A 1 25.77 -4.71 34.08
C MET A 1 24.98 -5.41 33.00
N ILE A 2 23.83 -5.95 33.36
CA ILE A 2 22.92 -6.65 32.45
C ILE A 2 22.17 -5.55 31.70
N SER A 3 22.27 -5.52 30.38
CA SER A 3 21.47 -4.59 29.58
C SER A 3 20.03 -5.11 29.55
N GLU A 4 19.16 -4.49 30.35
CA GLU A 4 17.73 -4.64 30.17
C GLU A 4 17.34 -3.94 28.87
N THR A 5 17.21 -4.77 27.83
CA THR A 5 16.56 -4.35 26.60
C THR A 5 15.07 -4.31 26.92
N ILE A 6 14.45 -3.14 26.82
CA ILE A 6 13.00 -3.03 26.93
C ILE A 6 12.43 -3.84 25.76
N ASP A 7 11.84 -4.98 26.10
CA ASP A 7 11.11 -5.82 25.16
C ASP A 7 9.91 -5.03 24.62
N ARG A 8 9.85 -4.89 23.30
CA ARG A 8 8.76 -4.22 22.57
C ARG A 8 7.89 -5.24 21.84
N GLU A 9 7.97 -6.53 22.16
CA GLU A 9 6.99 -7.50 21.70
C GLU A 9 5.70 -7.40 22.53
N ALA A 10 4.69 -6.74 21.97
CA ALA A 10 3.31 -6.89 22.41
C ALA A 10 2.36 -6.82 21.22
N GLY A 11 2.32 -7.91 20.46
CA GLY A 11 1.28 -8.21 19.45
C GLY A 11 1.81 -9.06 18.30
N ASP A 12 1.68 -10.39 18.41
CA ASP A 12 1.81 -11.40 17.34
C ASP A 12 2.60 -10.95 16.09
N SER A 13 3.88 -10.62 16.26
CA SER A 13 4.77 -10.04 15.25
C SER A 13 4.87 -10.90 13.98
N GLY A 14 4.59 -12.20 14.10
CA GLY A 14 4.50 -13.13 12.99
C GLY A 14 3.31 -12.93 12.06
N LYS A 15 2.18 -12.35 12.52
CA LYS A 15 0.98 -12.18 11.69
C LYS A 15 1.15 -11.14 10.58
N GLY A 16 1.82 -10.02 10.89
CA GLY A 16 2.12 -8.99 9.89
C GLY A 16 3.00 -9.58 8.79
N PHE A 17 4.12 -10.19 9.18
CA PHE A 17 5.05 -10.82 8.24
C PHE A 17 4.42 -11.95 7.40
N ARG A 18 3.54 -12.76 8.00
CA ARG A 18 2.80 -13.79 7.25
C ARG A 18 1.85 -13.19 6.23
N LEU A 19 1.14 -12.12 6.57
CA LEU A 19 0.28 -11.44 5.62
C LEU A 19 1.10 -10.94 4.43
N GLN A 20 2.21 -10.25 4.66
CA GLN A 20 3.11 -9.75 3.61
C GLN A 20 3.56 -10.87 2.67
N LEU A 21 3.96 -12.03 3.22
CA LEU A 21 4.32 -13.21 2.43
C LEU A 21 3.17 -13.71 1.55
N ILE A 22 1.97 -13.81 2.12
CA ILE A 22 0.80 -14.31 1.38
C ILE A 22 0.38 -13.29 0.31
N ARG A 23 0.46 -11.99 0.60
CA ARG A 23 0.23 -10.88 -0.34
C ARG A 23 1.21 -10.92 -1.51
N ALA A 24 2.50 -11.08 -1.23
CA ALA A 24 3.53 -11.27 -2.25
C ALA A 24 3.19 -12.45 -3.18
N ILE A 25 2.83 -13.62 -2.62
CA ILE A 25 2.43 -14.79 -3.42
C ILE A 25 1.18 -14.48 -4.26
N LYS A 26 0.18 -13.80 -3.69
CA LYS A 26 -1.05 -13.41 -4.40
C LYS A 26 -0.73 -12.52 -5.61
N LEU A 27 0.17 -11.55 -5.46
CA LEU A 27 0.62 -10.70 -6.57
C LEU A 27 1.32 -11.53 -7.66
N MET A 28 2.23 -12.43 -7.28
CA MET A 28 2.89 -13.33 -8.23
C MET A 28 1.88 -14.17 -9.03
N LEU A 29 0.90 -14.77 -8.36
CA LEU A 29 -0.14 -15.59 -9.00
C LEU A 29 -1.03 -14.77 -9.94
N ASN A 30 -1.39 -13.55 -9.55
CA ASN A 30 -2.15 -12.64 -10.40
C ASN A 30 -1.36 -12.29 -11.67
N THR A 31 -0.06 -11.99 -11.54
CA THR A 31 0.83 -11.70 -12.68
C THR A 31 0.91 -12.89 -13.63
N ILE A 32 1.13 -14.10 -13.12
CA ILE A 32 1.16 -15.34 -13.93
C ILE A 32 -0.18 -15.58 -14.64
N LYS A 33 -1.30 -15.32 -13.95
CA LYS A 33 -2.65 -15.49 -14.51
C LYS A 33 -2.92 -14.51 -15.65
N GLN A 34 -2.43 -13.27 -15.53
CA GLN A 34 -2.57 -12.26 -16.58
C GLN A 34 -1.66 -12.55 -17.78
N ASN A 35 -0.42 -12.96 -17.52
CA ASN A 35 0.54 -13.33 -18.54
C ASN A 35 1.45 -14.46 -18.03
N SER A 36 1.29 -15.66 -18.59
CA SER A 36 2.05 -16.85 -18.18
C SER A 36 3.55 -16.75 -18.47
N ASN A 37 3.97 -15.83 -19.35
CA ASN A 37 5.36 -15.56 -19.71
C ASN A 37 5.90 -14.30 -19.04
N ALA A 38 5.16 -13.72 -18.08
CA ALA A 38 5.58 -12.51 -17.39
C ALA A 38 6.93 -12.71 -16.68
N VAL A 39 7.81 -11.72 -16.81
CA VAL A 39 9.01 -11.60 -15.98
C VAL A 39 8.67 -10.69 -14.82
N PHE A 40 8.80 -11.19 -13.60
CA PHE A 40 8.52 -10.41 -12.40
C PHE A 40 9.52 -10.75 -11.28
N PHE A 41 9.71 -9.78 -10.40
CA PHE A 41 10.49 -9.90 -9.18
C PHE A 41 9.60 -9.51 -8.00
N THR A 42 9.71 -10.20 -6.88
CA THR A 42 8.92 -9.89 -5.68
C THR A 42 9.79 -9.99 -4.46
N ALA A 43 9.69 -9.00 -3.59
CA ALA A 43 10.38 -8.94 -2.32
C ALA A 43 9.40 -8.48 -1.24
N ILE A 44 9.69 -8.86 0.01
CA ILE A 44 9.00 -8.37 1.20
C ILE A 44 9.99 -7.50 1.98
N GLU A 45 9.48 -6.57 2.80
CA GLU A 45 10.30 -5.67 3.62
C GLU A 45 11.35 -4.92 2.78
N ASN A 46 10.93 -4.45 1.60
CA ASN A 46 11.79 -3.71 0.67
C ASN A 46 11.14 -2.37 0.33
N LEU A 47 11.65 -1.31 0.98
CA LEU A 47 11.06 0.04 1.07
C LEU A 47 9.71 0.07 1.78
N GLU A 48 8.79 -0.82 1.40
CA GLU A 48 7.50 -1.07 2.05
C GLU A 48 7.32 -2.57 2.36
N ASP A 49 6.17 -2.93 2.91
CA ASP A 49 5.78 -4.29 3.28
C ASP A 49 5.95 -5.30 2.12
N VAL A 50 5.48 -4.94 0.91
CA VAL A 50 5.62 -5.77 -0.30
C VAL A 50 6.07 -4.94 -1.49
N PHE A 51 7.08 -5.44 -2.21
CA PHE A 51 7.53 -4.92 -3.49
C PHE A 51 7.28 -5.95 -4.60
N HIS A 52 6.66 -5.53 -5.70
CA HIS A 52 6.45 -6.36 -6.88
C HIS A 52 6.83 -5.58 -8.14
N GLN A 53 7.80 -6.09 -8.89
CA GLN A 53 8.20 -5.53 -10.18
C GLN A 53 7.74 -6.45 -11.30
N THR A 54 7.16 -5.88 -12.35
CA THR A 54 6.87 -6.60 -13.59
C THR A 54 7.58 -5.94 -14.76
N ILE A 55 7.95 -6.74 -15.77
CA ILE A 55 8.50 -6.26 -17.02
C ILE A 55 7.52 -6.62 -18.13
N ASP A 56 6.96 -5.60 -18.77
CA ASP A 56 6.04 -5.76 -19.90
C ASP A 56 6.55 -4.95 -21.09
N ASN A 57 6.76 -5.61 -22.23
CA ASN A 57 7.30 -5.00 -23.46
C ASN A 57 8.57 -4.13 -23.27
N GLY A 58 9.42 -4.49 -22.31
CA GLY A 58 10.65 -3.76 -21.99
C GLY A 58 10.47 -2.59 -21.02
N GLU A 59 9.23 -2.28 -20.63
CA GLU A 59 8.94 -1.31 -19.58
C GLU A 59 8.93 -1.98 -18.20
N ILE A 60 9.55 -1.32 -17.23
CA ILE A 60 9.61 -1.77 -15.84
C ILE A 60 8.50 -1.08 -15.06
N ASN A 61 7.61 -1.87 -14.47
CA ASN A 61 6.56 -1.40 -13.56
C ASN A 61 6.89 -1.80 -12.13
N ASN A 62 6.99 -0.84 -11.23
CA ASN A 62 7.28 -1.04 -9.81
C ASN A 62 5.99 -0.84 -8.98
N TYR A 63 5.62 -1.85 -8.20
CA TYR A 63 4.51 -1.80 -7.25
C TYR A 63 5.05 -1.91 -5.82
N PHE A 64 4.63 -0.98 -4.96
CA PHE A 64 4.91 -1.00 -3.53
C PHE A 64 3.59 -1.06 -2.76
N GLU A 65 3.48 -1.96 -1.81
CA GLU A 65 2.26 -2.16 -1.01
C GLU A 65 2.57 -2.11 0.48
N GLU A 66 1.63 -1.52 1.22
CA GLU A 66 1.59 -1.39 2.67
C GLU A 66 0.38 -2.16 3.19
N ASP A 67 0.63 -3.10 4.10
CA ASP A 67 -0.31 -4.09 4.61
C ASP A 67 -0.73 -3.75 6.05
N LYS A 68 -1.90 -3.14 6.19
CA LYS A 68 -2.44 -2.71 7.47
C LYS A 68 -3.39 -3.78 8.03
N ASN A 69 -2.82 -4.78 8.69
CA ASN A 69 -3.55 -5.82 9.43
C ASN A 69 -3.64 -5.49 10.92
N TYR A 70 -4.73 -4.85 11.32
CA TYR A 70 -4.90 -4.42 12.71
C TYR A 70 -6.09 -5.10 13.38
N ASP A 71 -5.97 -5.36 14.67
CA ASP A 71 -7.03 -5.84 15.58
C ASP A 71 -7.63 -4.70 16.43
N VAL A 72 -7.58 -3.44 15.95
CA VAL A 72 -8.18 -2.30 16.66
C VAL A 72 -9.64 -2.06 16.28
N ASN A 73 -10.48 -1.75 17.26
CA ASN A 73 -11.87 -1.36 17.04
C ASN A 73 -11.98 -0.12 16.13
N GLY A 74 -12.61 -0.26 14.96
CA GLY A 74 -13.00 0.86 14.09
C GLY A 74 -12.66 0.67 12.61
N ASN A 75 -13.16 1.60 11.80
CA ASN A 75 -12.84 1.76 10.38
C ASN A 75 -11.81 2.87 10.21
N PHE A 76 -11.07 2.84 9.11
CA PHE A 76 -10.08 3.86 8.80
C PHE A 76 -10.68 5.09 8.15
N THR A 77 -10.12 6.24 8.51
CA THR A 77 -10.40 7.54 7.90
C THR A 77 -9.09 8.14 7.39
N ILE A 78 -9.14 9.23 6.61
CA ILE A 78 -7.90 9.90 6.15
C ILE A 78 -7.00 10.37 7.32
N PHE A 79 -7.56 10.56 8.52
CA PHE A 79 -6.84 10.95 9.73
C PHE A 79 -6.29 9.79 10.55
N SER A 80 -6.60 8.54 10.18
CA SER A 80 -6.10 7.39 10.90
C SER A 80 -4.58 7.35 10.75
N PRO A 81 -3.79 7.26 11.86
CA PRO A 81 -2.33 7.26 11.78
C PRO A 81 -1.75 6.25 10.77
N PRO A 82 -2.28 5.00 10.66
CA PRO A 82 -1.79 4.08 9.63
C PRO A 82 -1.99 4.57 8.19
N VAL A 83 -3.08 5.30 7.91
CA VAL A 83 -3.38 5.82 6.56
C VAL A 83 -2.46 7.00 6.24
N ILE A 84 -2.39 7.97 7.14
CA ILE A 84 -1.64 9.20 6.86
C ILE A 84 -0.12 8.96 6.85
N ASN A 85 0.38 8.04 7.69
CA ASN A 85 1.79 7.65 7.68
C ASN A 85 2.17 6.95 6.37
N THR A 86 1.31 6.06 5.87
CA THR A 86 1.53 5.41 4.58
C THR A 86 1.47 6.42 3.44
N LEU A 87 0.56 7.41 3.47
CA LEU A 87 0.55 8.48 2.46
C LEU A 87 1.86 9.28 2.41
N VAL A 88 2.49 9.54 3.56
CA VAL A 88 3.82 10.17 3.63
C VAL A 88 4.85 9.28 2.94
N SER A 89 4.92 8.00 3.32
CA SER A 89 5.88 7.05 2.73
C SER A 89 5.69 6.89 1.21
N PHE A 90 4.43 6.75 0.78
CA PHE A 90 4.04 6.68 -0.62
C PHE A 90 4.43 7.92 -1.41
N PHE A 91 4.27 9.12 -0.82
CA PHE A 91 4.70 10.34 -1.47
C PHE A 91 6.23 10.39 -1.62
N ASP A 92 6.98 9.96 -0.60
CA ASP A 92 8.43 9.87 -0.70
C ASP A 92 8.87 8.91 -1.81
N ILE A 93 8.28 7.71 -1.87
CA ILE A 93 8.54 6.72 -2.93
C ILE A 93 8.19 7.29 -4.30
N TYR A 94 7.01 7.92 -4.42
CA TYR A 94 6.57 8.51 -5.68
C TYR A 94 7.57 9.53 -6.19
N ILE A 95 8.04 10.46 -5.35
CA ILE A 95 8.99 11.49 -5.76
C ILE A 95 10.37 10.90 -6.09
N ASP A 96 10.84 9.92 -5.31
CA ASP A 96 12.15 9.31 -5.54
C ASP A 96 12.18 8.44 -6.82
N GLN A 97 11.08 7.73 -7.10
CA GLN A 97 10.97 6.86 -8.28
C GLN A 97 10.54 7.63 -9.55
N PHE A 98 9.74 8.69 -9.44
CA PHE A 98 9.34 9.52 -10.59
C PHE A 98 10.54 10.14 -11.31
N ARG A 99 11.67 10.31 -10.62
CA ARG A 99 12.93 10.78 -11.21
C ARG A 99 13.55 9.77 -12.19
N THR A 100 13.14 8.50 -12.16
CA THR A 100 13.71 7.41 -12.96
C THR A 100 12.68 6.70 -13.83
N SER A 101 11.38 6.72 -13.47
CA SER A 101 10.31 6.02 -14.19
C SER A 101 8.93 6.60 -13.85
N ASN A 102 8.02 6.69 -14.83
CA ASN A 102 6.60 7.03 -14.59
C ASN A 102 5.74 5.82 -14.16
N ASN A 103 6.35 4.63 -14.11
CA ASN A 103 5.68 3.34 -13.93
C ASN A 103 5.80 2.87 -12.47
N VAL A 104 5.31 3.72 -11.57
CA VAL A 104 5.27 3.48 -10.12
C VAL A 104 3.81 3.37 -9.70
N PHE A 105 3.51 2.30 -8.97
CA PHE A 105 2.19 1.99 -8.46
C PHE A 105 2.29 1.69 -6.97
N LEU A 106 1.25 2.06 -6.24
CA LEU A 106 1.21 2.04 -4.79
C LEU A 106 -0.05 1.32 -4.33
N GLY A 107 0.03 0.54 -3.26
CA GLY A 107 -1.05 -0.32 -2.79
C GLY A 107 -1.29 -0.17 -1.30
N PHE A 108 -2.47 0.31 -0.90
CA PHE A 108 -2.88 0.28 0.50
C PHE A 108 -3.80 -0.91 0.74
N TYR A 109 -3.31 -1.96 1.39
CA TYR A 109 -4.08 -3.16 1.68
C TYR A 109 -4.48 -3.20 3.15
N THR A 110 -5.77 -3.38 3.44
CA THR A 110 -6.24 -3.51 4.81
C THR A 110 -7.50 -4.35 4.94
N THR A 111 -7.61 -5.03 6.08
CA THR A 111 -8.83 -5.70 6.52
C THR A 111 -9.92 -4.74 6.97
N ARG A 112 -9.56 -3.47 7.22
CA ARG A 112 -10.48 -2.45 7.73
C ARG A 112 -11.30 -1.81 6.62
N ASN A 113 -12.56 -1.49 6.93
CA ASN A 113 -13.41 -0.71 6.03
C ASN A 113 -13.11 0.78 6.16
N ILE A 114 -13.75 1.58 5.29
CA ILE A 114 -13.71 3.03 5.34
C ILE A 114 -14.72 3.54 6.38
N GLY A 115 -14.28 4.52 7.16
CA GLY A 115 -15.04 5.23 8.17
C GLY A 115 -15.22 6.68 7.78
N LYS A 116 -16.19 7.35 8.39
CA LYS A 116 -16.45 8.78 8.17
C LYS A 116 -15.61 9.65 9.11
N GLU A 117 -14.95 10.66 8.56
CA GLU A 117 -14.21 11.65 9.33
C GLU A 117 -15.13 12.48 10.23
N ARG A 118 -14.68 12.77 11.44
CA ARG A 118 -15.34 13.72 12.36
C ARG A 118 -14.46 14.90 12.73
N LYS A 119 -13.16 14.82 12.44
CA LYS A 119 -12.17 15.87 12.70
C LYS A 119 -12.30 16.94 11.61
N SER A 120 -12.81 18.11 11.97
CA SER A 120 -13.00 19.26 11.07
C SER A 120 -11.96 20.37 11.25
N LYS A 121 -10.93 20.12 12.07
CA LYS A 121 -9.81 21.04 12.32
C LYS A 121 -8.50 20.29 12.27
N LEU A 122 -7.51 20.91 11.64
CA LEU A 122 -6.12 20.48 11.67
C LEU A 122 -5.47 20.87 13.00
N GLU A 123 -4.36 20.24 13.37
CA GLU A 123 -3.62 20.52 14.62
C GLU A 123 -3.09 21.97 14.65
N ASN A 124 -2.79 22.55 13.48
CA ASN A 124 -2.41 23.95 13.35
C ASN A 124 -3.59 24.95 13.51
N GLY A 125 -4.81 24.45 13.78
CA GLY A 125 -6.01 25.25 13.98
C GLY A 125 -6.78 25.60 12.71
N SER A 126 -6.28 25.23 11.52
CA SER A 126 -6.98 25.46 10.26
C SER A 126 -8.26 24.64 10.18
N GLU A 127 -9.36 25.26 9.78
CA GLU A 127 -10.61 24.56 9.53
C GLU A 127 -10.57 23.85 8.17
N ILE A 128 -11.18 22.67 8.12
CA ILE A 128 -11.31 21.87 6.91
C ILE A 128 -12.78 21.57 6.66
N SER A 129 -13.20 21.73 5.41
CA SER A 129 -14.54 21.37 4.98
C SER A 129 -14.59 19.87 4.75
N LEU A 130 -15.35 19.14 5.57
CA LEU A 130 -15.54 17.72 5.37
C LEU A 130 -16.68 17.49 4.35
N PRO A 131 -16.45 16.68 3.30
CA PRO A 131 -17.52 16.29 2.38
C PRO A 131 -18.54 15.41 3.09
N GLU A 132 -19.72 15.19 2.48
CA GLU A 132 -20.73 14.27 3.05
C GLU A 132 -20.24 12.82 3.04
N LYS A 133 -19.67 12.37 1.91
CA LYS A 133 -19.05 11.03 1.79
C LYS A 133 -17.69 10.98 2.49
N PRO A 134 -17.24 9.81 2.98
CA PRO A 134 -15.86 9.66 3.50
C PRO A 134 -14.81 10.10 2.48
N ILE A 135 -13.76 10.80 2.92
CA ILE A 135 -12.71 11.28 2.02
C ILE A 135 -12.03 10.10 1.32
N LEU A 136 -11.78 9.01 2.05
CA LEU A 136 -11.19 7.79 1.49
C LEU A 136 -12.07 7.10 0.44
N ASP A 137 -13.40 7.25 0.52
CA ASP A 137 -14.30 6.74 -0.53
C ASP A 137 -14.26 7.62 -1.78
N ILE A 138 -14.06 8.93 -1.61
CA ILE A 138 -13.98 9.86 -2.74
C ILE A 138 -12.67 9.66 -3.50
N VAL A 139 -11.52 9.64 -2.80
CA VAL A 139 -10.19 9.56 -3.45
C VAL A 139 -9.90 8.20 -4.10
N LYS A 140 -10.69 7.16 -3.80
CA LYS A 140 -10.69 5.91 -4.56
C LYS A 140 -11.05 6.10 -6.03
N ASP A 141 -11.92 7.07 -6.30
CA ASP A 141 -12.34 7.49 -7.62
C ASP A 141 -11.69 8.85 -7.91
N ILE A 142 -10.37 8.81 -8.07
CA ILE A 142 -9.54 10.02 -8.14
C ILE A 142 -9.94 10.93 -9.31
N GLU A 143 -10.36 10.36 -10.44
CA GLU A 143 -10.79 11.09 -11.64
C GLU A 143 -12.03 11.97 -11.38
N ASN A 144 -12.89 11.55 -10.44
CA ASN A 144 -14.12 12.26 -10.08
C ASN A 144 -13.99 13.01 -8.73
N THR A 145 -12.79 13.09 -8.17
CA THR A 145 -12.57 13.74 -6.87
C THR A 145 -12.66 15.27 -7.01
N PRO A 146 -13.54 15.96 -6.24
CA PRO A 146 -13.62 17.41 -6.28
C PRO A 146 -12.32 18.08 -5.80
N GLU A 147 -11.94 19.19 -6.43
CA GLU A 147 -10.70 19.94 -6.10
C GLU A 147 -10.61 20.31 -4.61
N GLY A 148 -11.73 20.68 -3.97
CA GLY A 148 -11.74 20.98 -2.54
C GLY A 148 -11.40 19.79 -1.64
N VAL A 149 -11.70 18.56 -2.08
CA VAL A 149 -11.29 17.33 -1.37
C VAL A 149 -9.80 17.07 -1.57
N LEU A 150 -9.28 17.26 -2.79
CA LEU A 150 -7.83 17.15 -3.07
C LEU A 150 -7.01 18.13 -2.22
N ASP A 151 -7.42 19.39 -2.16
CA ASP A 151 -6.77 20.41 -1.32
C ASP A 151 -6.83 20.03 0.17
N THR A 152 -7.95 19.49 0.63
CA THR A 152 -8.10 19.00 2.00
C THR A 152 -7.11 17.87 2.29
N VAL A 153 -7.02 16.86 1.42
CA VAL A 153 -6.06 15.75 1.56
C VAL A 153 -4.62 16.25 1.54
N LYS A 154 -4.30 17.20 0.64
CA LYS A 154 -2.97 17.81 0.57
C LYS A 154 -2.60 18.53 1.87
N LYS A 155 -3.52 19.32 2.44
CA LYS A 155 -3.30 20.03 3.71
C LYS A 155 -3.07 19.06 4.87
N ILE A 156 -3.86 17.98 4.93
CA ILE A 156 -3.70 16.90 5.92
C ILE A 156 -2.30 16.28 5.81
N LEU A 157 -1.88 15.93 4.60
CA LEU A 157 -0.56 15.33 4.36
C LEU A 157 0.59 16.30 4.70
N VAL A 158 0.47 17.58 4.36
CA VAL A 158 1.47 18.61 4.70
C VAL A 158 1.62 18.75 6.22
N GLU A 159 0.51 18.76 6.96
CA GLU A 159 0.55 18.81 8.44
C GLU A 159 1.29 17.60 9.01
N GLU A 160 1.00 16.41 8.50
CA GLU A 160 1.67 15.18 8.95
C GLU A 160 3.16 15.19 8.64
N TYR A 161 3.58 15.58 7.43
CA TYR A 161 5.00 15.76 7.12
C TYR A 161 5.67 16.72 8.10
N ILE A 162 5.06 17.88 8.37
CA ILE A 162 5.63 18.85 9.32
C ILE A 162 5.78 18.21 10.70
N ALA A 163 4.78 17.44 11.16
CA ALA A 163 4.83 16.74 12.43
C ALA A 163 5.95 15.69 12.48
N GLN A 164 6.05 14.83 11.47
CA GLN A 164 7.04 13.74 11.41
C GLN A 164 8.49 14.23 11.29
N TYR A 165 8.72 15.42 10.73
CA TYR A 165 10.06 15.97 10.51
C TYR A 165 10.44 17.14 11.44
N LYS A 166 9.56 17.57 12.35
CA LYS A 166 9.75 18.73 13.25
C LYS A 166 11.09 18.78 14.00
N ASN A 167 11.69 17.62 14.28
CA ASN A 167 12.95 17.48 15.02
C ASN A 167 14.03 16.70 14.24
N LYS A 168 13.88 16.56 12.93
CA LYS A 168 14.82 15.82 12.07
C LYS A 168 15.72 16.81 11.32
N SER A 169 16.94 16.39 11.00
CA SER A 169 17.90 17.20 10.21
C SER A 169 17.54 17.30 8.73
N LYS A 170 16.62 16.45 8.26
CA LYS A 170 16.05 16.44 6.91
C LYS A 170 14.57 16.77 6.99
N THR A 171 13.99 17.25 5.89
CA THR A 171 12.57 17.60 5.77
C THR A 171 11.79 16.66 4.84
N GLY A 172 12.44 15.57 4.37
CA GLY A 172 11.88 14.69 3.35
C GLY A 172 11.58 15.46 2.06
N HIS A 173 10.46 15.15 1.40
CA HIS A 173 9.98 15.87 0.21
C HIS A 173 8.91 16.93 0.52
N LEU A 174 8.89 17.49 1.74
CA LEU A 174 7.88 18.48 2.18
C LEU A 174 7.80 19.73 1.27
N ASP A 175 8.94 20.29 0.85
CA ASP A 175 8.94 21.47 -0.01
C ASP A 175 8.36 21.15 -1.39
N THR A 176 8.67 19.97 -1.92
CA THR A 176 8.07 19.44 -3.15
C THR A 176 6.56 19.34 -3.00
N LEU A 177 6.07 18.73 -1.91
CA LEU A 177 4.63 18.60 -1.63
C LEU A 177 3.93 19.96 -1.58
N LYS A 178 4.52 20.95 -0.90
CA LYS A 178 3.95 22.30 -0.79
C LYS A 178 3.81 22.97 -2.17
N LEU A 179 4.87 22.92 -2.98
CA LEU A 179 4.96 23.57 -4.29
C LEU A 179 4.21 22.83 -5.40
N GLN A 180 3.83 21.57 -5.19
CA GLN A 180 3.15 20.75 -6.19
C GLN A 180 1.78 21.34 -6.58
N THR A 181 1.47 21.37 -7.88
CA THR A 181 0.15 21.77 -8.38
C THR A 181 -0.93 20.75 -8.03
N SER A 182 -2.20 21.15 -8.05
CA SER A 182 -3.34 20.23 -7.84
C SER A 182 -3.28 19.05 -8.81
N ASP A 183 -3.00 19.29 -10.09
CA ASP A 183 -2.88 18.23 -11.11
C ASP A 183 -1.79 17.22 -10.77
N LYS A 184 -0.61 17.68 -10.36
CA LYS A 184 0.48 16.78 -9.99
C LYS A 184 0.17 16.01 -8.72
N PHE A 185 -0.57 16.60 -7.78
CA PHE A 185 -1.04 15.91 -6.57
C PHE A 185 -2.11 14.86 -6.90
N CYS A 186 -2.98 15.16 -7.86
CA CYS A 186 -3.90 14.20 -8.45
C CYS A 186 -3.15 13.03 -9.10
N ASP A 187 -2.12 13.31 -9.92
CA ASP A 187 -1.25 12.30 -10.54
C ASP A 187 -0.62 11.35 -9.50
N PHE A 188 -0.21 11.89 -8.34
CA PHE A 188 0.32 11.08 -7.24
C PHE A 188 -0.76 10.15 -6.66
N LEU A 189 -1.91 10.71 -6.27
CA LEU A 189 -2.99 9.93 -5.67
C LEU A 189 -3.53 8.87 -6.64
N SER A 190 -3.49 9.14 -7.95
CA SER A 190 -3.90 8.18 -8.98
C SER A 190 -2.97 6.98 -9.13
N LYS A 191 -1.76 7.03 -8.54
CA LYS A 191 -0.88 5.85 -8.44
C LYS A 191 -1.27 4.90 -7.32
N ILE A 192 -2.16 5.31 -6.42
CA ILE A 192 -2.54 4.54 -5.23
C ILE A 192 -3.80 3.72 -5.50
N THR A 193 -3.67 2.40 -5.38
CA THR A 193 -4.80 1.48 -5.32
C THR A 193 -5.19 1.24 -3.86
N TRP A 194 -6.45 1.54 -3.53
CA TRP A 194 -6.98 1.48 -2.18
C TRP A 194 -7.81 0.20 -1.95
N ASN A 195 -7.19 -0.81 -1.34
CA ASN A 195 -7.79 -2.11 -1.06
C ASN A 195 -8.26 -2.17 0.40
N PHE A 196 -9.46 -1.61 0.67
CA PHE A 196 -10.13 -1.68 1.98
C PHE A 196 -11.06 -2.89 2.09
N GLY A 197 -11.31 -3.35 3.33
CA GLY A 197 -12.24 -4.45 3.62
C GLY A 197 -11.78 -5.80 3.04
N GLN A 198 -10.46 -5.98 2.93
CA GLN A 198 -9.88 -7.17 2.32
C GLN A 198 -9.78 -8.33 3.31
N GLU A 199 -9.41 -9.49 2.79
CA GLU A 199 -9.21 -10.70 3.57
C GLU A 199 -8.09 -10.52 4.60
N ASP A 200 -8.27 -11.09 5.79
CA ASP A 200 -7.18 -11.21 6.76
C ASP A 200 -6.19 -12.32 6.36
N GLU A 201 -5.12 -12.51 7.15
CA GLU A 201 -4.12 -13.56 6.91
C GLU A 201 -4.76 -14.94 6.71
N THR A 202 -5.75 -15.29 7.53
CA THR A 202 -6.34 -16.63 7.56
C THR A 202 -7.16 -16.90 6.32
N ASP A 203 -8.00 -15.95 5.94
CA ASP A 203 -8.88 -16.09 4.78
C ASP A 203 -8.11 -15.92 3.47
N LEU A 204 -7.18 -14.95 3.40
CA LEU A 204 -6.33 -14.76 2.23
C LEU A 204 -5.49 -16.02 1.95
N LYS A 205 -4.99 -16.70 2.99
CA LYS A 205 -4.28 -17.98 2.84
C LYS A 205 -5.13 -19.02 2.12
N LYS A 206 -6.41 -19.15 2.48
CA LYS A 206 -7.32 -20.11 1.83
C LYS A 206 -7.53 -19.75 0.36
N THR A 207 -7.68 -18.46 0.07
CA THR A 207 -7.83 -17.96 -1.30
C THR A 207 -6.59 -18.23 -2.13
N VAL A 208 -5.40 -17.91 -1.62
CA VAL A 208 -4.13 -18.18 -2.30
C VAL A 208 -3.91 -19.66 -2.54
N LEU A 209 -4.23 -20.55 -1.59
CA LEU A 209 -4.12 -22.00 -1.80
C LEU A 209 -5.01 -22.49 -2.95
N LYS A 210 -6.25 -22.00 -3.03
CA LYS A 210 -7.14 -22.31 -4.17
C LYS A 210 -6.60 -21.75 -5.48
N ASP A 211 -6.03 -20.56 -5.47
CA ASP A 211 -5.43 -19.97 -6.67
C ASP A 211 -4.22 -20.79 -7.15
N ILE A 212 -3.41 -21.30 -6.22
CA ILE A 212 -2.32 -22.23 -6.54
C ILE A 212 -2.88 -23.49 -7.18
N GLU A 213 -3.88 -24.14 -6.57
CA GLU A 213 -4.49 -25.38 -7.09
C GLU A 213 -5.06 -25.20 -8.51
N ASN A 214 -5.62 -24.02 -8.80
CA ASN A 214 -6.19 -23.68 -10.10
C ASN A 214 -5.15 -23.09 -11.08
N SER A 215 -3.91 -22.86 -10.65
CA SER A 215 -2.87 -22.27 -11.49
C SER A 215 -2.38 -23.26 -12.55
N PRO A 216 -2.02 -22.80 -13.77
CA PRO A 216 -1.37 -23.63 -14.78
C PRO A 216 -0.12 -24.38 -14.26
N LEU A 217 0.52 -23.86 -13.21
CA LEU A 217 1.73 -24.43 -12.62
C LEU A 217 1.48 -25.68 -11.77
N TYR A 218 0.28 -25.85 -11.20
CA TYR A 218 0.01 -26.93 -10.24
C TYR A 218 0.02 -28.32 -10.89
N ASN A 219 -0.56 -28.44 -12.09
CA ASN A 219 -0.61 -29.71 -12.80
C ASN A 219 0.73 -30.13 -13.42
N GLN A 220 1.60 -29.18 -13.77
CA GLN A 220 2.94 -29.48 -14.30
C GLN A 220 3.82 -30.21 -13.26
N CYS A 221 3.67 -29.89 -11.97
CA CYS A 221 4.38 -30.57 -10.88
C CYS A 221 3.91 -32.02 -10.63
N ARG A 222 2.67 -32.40 -11.01
CA ARG A 222 2.19 -33.79 -10.87
C ARG A 222 2.81 -34.74 -11.90
N PHE A 223 3.09 -34.27 -13.11
CA PHE A 223 3.75 -35.08 -14.14
C PHE A 223 5.21 -35.41 -13.81
N LEU A 224 5.89 -34.59 -13.00
CA LEU A 224 7.26 -34.88 -12.56
C LEU A 224 7.36 -35.92 -11.42
N LYS A 225 6.25 -36.22 -10.73
CA LYS A 225 6.19 -37.27 -9.69
C LYS A 225 5.61 -38.59 -10.17
N GLY A 226 4.90 -38.61 -11.29
CA GLY A 226 4.47 -39.83 -11.96
C GLY A 226 5.50 -40.22 -13.01
N GLY A 227 6.48 -41.06 -12.64
CA GLY A 227 7.51 -41.55 -13.54
C GLY A 227 6.93 -42.00 -14.88
N GLY A 228 7.19 -41.19 -15.92
CA GLY A 228 7.02 -41.62 -17.29
C GLY A 228 8.04 -42.70 -17.57
N VAL A 229 7.59 -43.95 -17.60
CA VAL A 229 8.30 -44.98 -18.36
C VAL A 229 8.21 -44.55 -19.82
N LEU A 230 9.33 -44.06 -20.34
CA LEU A 230 9.52 -43.89 -21.77
C LEU A 230 9.45 -45.30 -22.40
N ASN A 231 8.49 -45.51 -23.28
CA ASN A 231 8.59 -46.50 -24.35
C ASN A 231 9.14 -45.81 -25.60
#